data_AF-A0A529Y234-F1
#
_entry.id   AF-A0A529Y234-F1
#
_cell.length_a   1.000
_cell.length_b   1.000
_cell.length_c   1.000
_cell.angle_alpha   90.00
_cell.angle_beta   90.00
_cell.angle_gamma   90.00
#
_symmetry.space_group_name_H-M   'P 1'
#
loop_
_entity.id
_entity.type
_entity.pdbx_description
1 polymer ?
#
loop_
_entity_poly.entity_id
_entity_poly.type
_entity_poly.pdbx_seq_one_letter_code
_entity_poly.pdbx_strand_id
1 'polypeptide(L)'
;SRHAGLLDRREAAGRVRRCHGDLHLRNICVFDGEPRLFDCIEFNDQIATVDVLYDLAFLLMDLWHRGFPQFANLVMNRYLDDADDEDGFVLLPFLMAVRAAVRAHVTATQVEESSQDSTKLIAEARSYFHLAQTLLAETPPRLVAIGGLSGSGKTTVAEALAAQIGAPPGARIVESDRIRKAMHGVAAETRLPAKAYRPGVSERVYRQIAWLAELILAEGG
;
A
#
# COMPACT_ATOMS: atom_id res chain seq x y z
N SER A 1 -8.35 19.48 -3.35
CA SER A 1 -9.29 19.57 -2.22
C SER A 1 -9.76 18.20 -1.71
N ARG A 2 -10.01 17.19 -2.56
CA ARG A 2 -10.53 15.85 -2.17
C ARG A 2 -9.89 15.21 -0.93
N HIS A 3 -8.56 15.08 -0.88
CA HIS A 3 -7.86 14.36 0.21
C HIS A 3 -7.40 15.23 1.37
N ALA A 4 -7.61 16.56 1.33
CA ALA A 4 -7.02 17.49 2.29
C ALA A 4 -7.41 17.16 3.74
N GLY A 5 -8.71 16.99 4.01
CA GLY A 5 -9.18 16.70 5.37
C GLY A 5 -8.70 15.36 5.93
N LEU A 6 -8.40 14.36 5.09
CA LEU A 6 -7.82 13.10 5.55
C LEU A 6 -6.32 13.26 5.83
N LEU A 7 -5.58 13.98 5.00
CA LEU A 7 -4.18 14.32 5.25
C LEU A 7 -4.01 15.10 6.56
N ASP A 8 -4.86 16.09 6.82
CA ASP A 8 -4.84 16.88 8.07
C ASP A 8 -5.11 16.00 9.30
N ARG A 9 -6.07 15.05 9.20
CA ARG A 9 -6.34 14.09 10.29
C ARG A 9 -5.14 13.19 10.57
N ARG A 10 -4.43 12.78 9.52
CA ARG A 10 -3.24 11.91 9.66
C ARG A 10 -2.09 12.63 10.33
N GLU A 11 -1.88 13.91 10.00
CA GLU A 11 -0.93 14.76 10.73
C GLU A 11 -1.30 14.85 12.22
N ALA A 12 -2.55 15.17 12.52
CA ALA A 12 -3.04 15.27 13.90
C ALA A 12 -2.94 13.94 14.67
N ALA A 13 -3.04 12.80 13.97
CA ALA A 13 -2.88 11.46 14.52
C ALA A 13 -1.41 11.01 14.66
N GLY A 14 -0.43 11.88 14.36
CA GLY A 14 0.99 11.57 14.47
C GLY A 14 1.51 10.61 13.40
N ARG A 15 0.81 10.51 12.25
CA ARG A 15 1.26 9.71 11.10
C ARG A 15 2.38 10.39 10.31
N VAL A 16 2.57 11.70 10.50
CA VAL A 16 3.73 12.44 10.00
C VAL A 16 4.88 12.32 11.01
N ARG A 17 5.96 11.68 10.60
CA ARG A 17 7.14 11.42 11.45
C ARG A 17 8.38 11.18 10.61
N ARG A 18 9.53 11.05 11.25
CA ARG A 18 10.76 10.67 10.54
C ARG A 18 10.61 9.28 9.93
N CYS A 19 10.80 9.18 8.63
CA CYS A 19 10.70 7.97 7.81
C CYS A 19 11.98 7.76 6.99
N HIS A 20 11.97 6.87 5.99
CA HIS A 20 13.12 6.68 5.11
C HIS A 20 13.34 7.88 4.19
N GLY A 21 12.25 8.48 3.69
CA GLY A 21 12.25 9.63 2.78
C GLY A 21 12.38 9.23 1.30
N ASP A 22 13.14 8.17 1.02
CA ASP A 22 13.44 7.64 -0.33
C ASP A 22 13.25 6.11 -0.43
N LEU A 23 12.16 5.56 0.12
CA LEU A 23 11.94 4.11 0.20
C LEU A 23 11.53 3.48 -1.15
N HIS A 24 12.46 3.30 -2.08
CA HIS A 24 12.23 2.60 -3.35
C HIS A 24 13.11 1.36 -3.50
N LEU A 25 12.87 0.49 -4.49
CA LEU A 25 13.53 -0.82 -4.60
C LEU A 25 15.06 -0.73 -4.74
N ARG A 26 15.60 0.38 -5.26
CA ARG A 26 17.07 0.56 -5.31
C ARG A 26 17.69 0.79 -3.92
N ASN A 27 16.87 1.08 -2.91
CA ASN A 27 17.26 1.32 -1.51
C ASN A 27 16.85 0.13 -0.62
N ILE A 28 16.65 -1.04 -1.24
CA ILE A 28 16.40 -2.31 -0.56
C ILE A 28 17.40 -3.32 -1.10
N CYS A 29 18.19 -3.93 -0.22
CA CYS A 29 19.09 -5.00 -0.58
C CYS A 29 18.79 -6.25 0.24
N VAL A 30 19.23 -7.41 -0.26
CA VAL A 30 19.26 -8.63 0.55
C VAL A 30 20.64 -8.71 1.19
N PHE A 31 20.67 -8.68 2.51
CA PHE A 31 21.89 -8.78 3.29
C PHE A 31 21.67 -9.85 4.38
N ASP A 32 22.57 -10.83 4.44
CA ASP A 32 22.44 -12.01 5.31
C ASP A 32 21.11 -12.76 5.16
N GLY A 33 20.57 -12.83 3.93
CA GLY A 33 19.33 -13.53 3.61
C GLY A 33 18.05 -12.76 3.99
N GLU A 34 18.17 -11.55 4.51
CA GLU A 34 17.03 -10.71 4.90
C GLU A 34 16.99 -9.41 4.10
N PRO A 35 15.79 -8.88 3.80
CA PRO A 35 15.68 -7.54 3.23
C PRO A 35 16.15 -6.49 4.24
N ARG A 36 17.02 -5.59 3.79
CA ARG A 36 17.50 -4.43 4.54
C ARG A 36 17.24 -3.16 3.73
N LEU A 37 16.74 -2.14 4.42
CA LEU A 37 16.63 -0.79 3.90
C LEU A 37 17.98 -0.08 4.09
N PHE A 38 18.39 0.71 3.12
CA PHE A 38 19.62 1.50 3.18
C PHE A 38 19.45 2.82 2.42
N ASP A 39 20.38 3.76 2.60
CA ASP A 39 20.34 5.09 1.96
C ASP A 39 19.08 5.89 2.33
N CYS A 40 18.74 5.90 3.63
CA CYS A 40 17.70 6.77 4.13
C CYS A 40 18.18 8.23 4.18
N ILE A 41 17.24 9.18 4.09
CA ILE A 41 17.56 10.61 4.17
C ILE A 41 17.89 10.95 5.63
N GLU A 42 19.18 11.01 5.95
CA GLU A 42 19.67 11.31 7.31
C GLU A 42 20.06 12.78 7.51
N PHE A 43 20.27 13.52 6.42
CA PHE A 43 20.88 14.84 6.44
C PHE A 43 19.87 16.00 6.47
N ASN A 44 18.59 15.73 6.23
CA ASN A 44 17.56 16.76 6.22
C ASN A 44 16.26 16.25 6.87
N ASP A 45 16.07 16.61 8.14
CA ASP A 45 14.91 16.23 8.93
C ASP A 45 13.58 16.72 8.31
N GLN A 46 13.57 17.85 7.60
CA GLN A 46 12.35 18.34 6.94
C GLN A 46 11.95 17.45 5.76
N ILE A 47 12.92 16.91 5.02
CA ILE A 47 12.65 16.01 3.90
C ILE A 47 12.32 14.59 4.41
N ALA A 48 12.93 14.18 5.52
CA ALA A 48 12.70 12.86 6.12
C ALA A 48 11.41 12.79 6.97
N THR A 49 10.85 13.93 7.39
CA THR A 49 9.61 14.00 8.16
C THR A 49 8.41 14.07 7.23
N VAL A 50 7.79 12.93 6.98
CA VAL A 50 6.67 12.77 6.04
C VAL A 50 5.60 11.84 6.62
N ASP A 51 4.45 11.78 5.96
CA ASP A 51 3.45 10.77 6.26
C ASP A 51 4.01 9.36 5.97
N VAL A 52 3.78 8.42 6.89
CA VAL A 52 4.26 7.03 6.75
C VAL A 52 3.76 6.33 5.48
N LEU A 53 2.54 6.62 5.03
CA LEU A 53 2.01 6.08 3.78
C LEU A 53 2.60 6.78 2.57
N TYR A 54 3.04 8.04 2.69
CA TYR A 54 3.77 8.73 1.63
C TYR A 54 5.17 8.13 1.42
N ASP A 55 5.81 7.66 2.49
CA ASP A 55 7.06 6.90 2.41
C ASP A 55 6.83 5.51 1.81
N LEU A 56 5.85 4.76 2.32
CA LEU A 56 5.45 3.45 1.80
C LEU A 56 5.06 3.50 0.32
N ALA A 57 4.29 4.53 -0.09
CA ALA A 57 3.82 4.69 -1.46
C ALA A 57 4.95 4.74 -2.48
N PHE A 58 6.16 5.11 -2.07
CA PHE A 58 7.30 5.09 -2.96
C PHE A 58 7.64 3.65 -3.37
N LEU A 59 7.75 2.72 -2.42
CA LEU A 59 7.98 1.30 -2.70
C LEU A 59 6.85 0.70 -3.53
N LEU A 60 5.60 1.02 -3.18
CA LEU A 60 4.43 0.51 -3.88
C LEU A 60 4.40 0.98 -5.34
N MET A 61 4.65 2.26 -5.59
CA MET A 61 4.77 2.85 -6.92
C MET A 61 5.91 2.19 -7.71
N ASP A 62 7.05 1.96 -7.07
CA ASP A 62 8.25 1.43 -7.70
C ASP A 62 8.09 -0.05 -8.12
N LEU A 63 7.42 -0.85 -7.27
CA LEU A 63 6.99 -2.22 -7.58
C LEU A 63 5.97 -2.25 -8.73
N TRP A 64 4.98 -1.35 -8.69
CA TRP A 64 3.94 -1.27 -9.70
C TRP A 64 4.52 -0.90 -11.07
N HIS A 65 5.37 0.13 -11.13
CA HIS A 65 6.04 0.60 -12.34
C HIS A 65 6.89 -0.50 -13.00
N ARG A 66 7.58 -1.33 -12.19
CA ARG A 66 8.41 -2.46 -12.65
C ARG A 66 7.61 -3.70 -13.06
N GLY A 67 6.28 -3.68 -13.00
CA GLY A 67 5.45 -4.80 -13.41
C GLY A 67 5.31 -5.88 -12.34
N PHE A 68 5.40 -5.51 -11.05
CA PHE A 68 5.17 -6.40 -9.91
C PHE A 68 3.95 -6.00 -9.07
N PRO A 69 2.75 -5.86 -9.69
CA PRO A 69 1.55 -5.40 -8.98
C PRO A 69 1.13 -6.33 -7.83
N GLN A 70 1.36 -7.64 -7.96
CA GLN A 70 1.09 -8.61 -6.90
C GLN A 70 1.91 -8.35 -5.64
N PHE A 71 3.16 -7.90 -5.78
CA PHE A 71 4.02 -7.60 -4.64
C PHE A 71 3.69 -6.24 -4.04
N ALA A 72 3.32 -5.25 -4.87
CA ALA A 72 2.78 -3.98 -4.35
C ALA A 72 1.53 -4.21 -3.50
N ASN A 73 0.57 -5.00 -4.01
CA ASN A 73 -0.65 -5.33 -3.27
C ASN A 73 -0.36 -6.11 -1.97
N LEU A 74 0.57 -7.07 -2.03
CA LEU A 74 0.97 -7.85 -0.86
C LEU A 74 1.60 -6.97 0.23
N VAL A 75 2.56 -6.11 -0.13
CA VAL A 75 3.23 -5.19 0.80
C VAL A 75 2.20 -4.27 1.44
N MET A 76 1.32 -3.67 0.64
CA MET A 76 0.25 -2.83 1.17
C MET A 76 -0.63 -3.58 2.17
N ASN A 77 -1.17 -4.74 1.80
CA ASN A 77 -2.09 -5.49 2.67
C ASN A 77 -1.42 -5.86 4.00
N ARG A 78 -0.16 -6.32 3.96
CA ARG A 78 0.60 -6.66 5.17
C ARG A 78 0.90 -5.42 6.02
N TYR A 79 1.25 -4.30 5.39
CA TYR A 79 1.47 -3.06 6.11
C TYR A 79 0.21 -2.58 6.83
N LEU A 80 -0.94 -2.57 6.15
CA LEU A 80 -2.20 -2.11 6.74
C LEU A 80 -2.71 -3.05 7.85
N ASP A 81 -2.51 -4.37 7.69
CA ASP A 81 -2.80 -5.36 8.75
C ASP A 81 -2.02 -5.07 10.04
N ASP A 82 -0.75 -4.66 9.94
CA ASP A 82 0.13 -4.46 11.09
C ASP A 82 0.08 -3.02 11.65
N ALA A 83 -0.16 -2.02 10.81
CA ALA A 83 -0.12 -0.60 11.16
C ALA A 83 -1.45 -0.04 11.71
N ASP A 84 -2.56 -0.79 11.55
CA ASP A 84 -3.93 -0.38 11.87
C ASP A 84 -4.23 1.02 11.28
N ASP A 85 -4.06 1.15 9.96
CA ASP A 85 -4.12 2.43 9.21
C ASP A 85 -5.10 2.33 8.02
N GLU A 86 -6.22 1.64 8.22
CA GLU A 86 -7.20 1.26 7.19
C GLU A 86 -7.82 2.47 6.47
N ASP A 87 -8.05 3.57 7.17
CA ASP A 87 -8.58 4.82 6.60
C ASP A 87 -7.58 5.49 5.63
N GLY A 88 -6.30 5.15 5.74
CA GLY A 88 -5.26 5.59 4.81
C GLY A 88 -5.23 4.86 3.47
N PHE A 89 -5.92 3.72 3.33
CA PHE A 89 -5.92 2.91 2.09
C PHE A 89 -6.29 3.74 0.85
N VAL A 90 -7.32 4.58 0.96
CA VAL A 90 -7.83 5.43 -0.14
C VAL A 90 -6.81 6.47 -0.62
N LEU A 91 -5.81 6.81 0.20
CA LEU A 91 -4.77 7.78 -0.18
C LEU A 91 -3.69 7.16 -1.06
N LEU A 92 -3.52 5.84 -1.03
CA LEU A 92 -2.38 5.18 -1.68
C LEU A 92 -2.27 5.45 -3.18
N PRO A 93 -3.35 5.40 -3.99
CA PRO A 93 -3.26 5.76 -5.41
C PRO A 93 -2.74 7.19 -5.61
N PHE A 94 -3.24 8.13 -4.81
CA PHE A 94 -2.81 9.53 -4.85
C PHE A 94 -1.35 9.71 -4.43
N LEU A 95 -0.93 9.12 -3.31
CA LEU A 95 0.44 9.22 -2.81
C LEU A 95 1.44 8.54 -3.77
N MET A 96 1.06 7.40 -4.36
CA MET A 96 1.82 6.74 -5.42
C MET A 96 1.94 7.65 -6.66
N ALA A 97 0.86 8.34 -7.04
CA ALA A 97 0.88 9.27 -8.18
C ALA A 97 1.84 10.44 -7.93
N VAL A 98 1.84 10.99 -6.71
CA VAL A 98 2.79 12.05 -6.32
C VAL A 98 4.23 11.53 -6.41
N ARG A 99 4.52 10.33 -5.90
CA ARG A 99 5.87 9.73 -6.00
C ARG A 99 6.28 9.46 -7.45
N ALA A 100 5.36 8.98 -8.29
CA ALA A 100 5.60 8.82 -9.72
C ALA A 100 5.89 10.16 -10.40
N ALA A 101 5.16 11.24 -10.08
CA ALA A 101 5.43 12.57 -10.60
C ALA A 101 6.80 13.11 -10.16
N VAL A 102 7.19 12.89 -8.90
CA VAL A 102 8.53 13.23 -8.40
C VAL A 102 9.61 12.47 -9.20
N ARG A 103 9.44 11.16 -9.41
CA ARG A 103 10.38 10.37 -10.23
C ARG A 103 10.45 10.85 -11.67
N ALA A 104 9.32 11.22 -12.26
CA ALA A 104 9.27 11.78 -13.61
C ALA A 104 10.07 13.08 -13.68
N HIS A 105 9.87 13.98 -12.73
CA HIS A 105 10.56 15.27 -12.67
C HIS A 105 12.07 15.12 -12.47
N VAL A 106 12.51 14.34 -11.47
CA VAL A 106 13.93 14.11 -11.20
C VAL A 106 14.63 13.47 -12.41
N THR A 107 14.00 12.48 -13.03
CA THR A 107 14.54 11.83 -14.24
C THR A 107 14.63 12.82 -15.41
N ALA A 108 13.66 13.73 -15.55
CA ALA A 108 13.70 14.76 -16.58
C ALA A 108 14.82 15.80 -16.36
N THR A 109 15.07 16.22 -15.11
CA THR A 109 16.20 17.10 -14.79
C THR A 109 17.54 16.45 -15.15
N GLN A 110 17.70 15.15 -14.90
CA GLN A 110 18.90 14.40 -15.31
C GLN A 110 19.11 14.38 -16.83
N VAL A 111 18.04 14.45 -17.63
CA VAL A 111 18.15 14.58 -19.10
C VAL A 111 18.80 15.90 -19.47
N GLU A 112 18.37 17.00 -18.86
CA GLU A 112 18.88 18.35 -19.14
C GLU A 112 20.37 18.50 -18.81
N GLU A 113 20.84 17.79 -17.78
CA GLU A 113 22.24 17.79 -17.36
C GLU A 113 23.12 16.81 -18.16
N SER A 114 22.51 15.85 -18.87
CA SER A 114 23.25 14.80 -19.57
C SER A 114 23.87 15.28 -20.89
N SER A 115 25.16 15.01 -21.07
CA SER A 115 25.93 15.38 -22.29
C SER A 115 25.94 14.29 -23.38
N GLN A 116 25.18 13.21 -23.19
CA GLN A 116 25.15 12.00 -24.03
C GLN A 116 23.72 11.69 -24.50
N ASP A 117 23.53 10.61 -25.25
CA ASP A 117 22.20 10.13 -25.69
C ASP A 117 21.28 9.83 -24.50
N SER A 118 20.35 10.75 -24.24
CA SER A 118 19.38 10.68 -23.14
C SER A 118 18.09 9.95 -23.50
N THR A 119 18.01 9.26 -24.65
CA THR A 119 16.77 8.64 -25.15
C THR A 119 16.11 7.72 -24.11
N LYS A 120 16.91 6.93 -23.37
CA LYS A 120 16.41 6.04 -22.30
C LYS A 120 15.83 6.82 -21.12
N LEU A 121 16.51 7.88 -20.68
CA LEU A 121 16.06 8.72 -19.57
C LEU A 121 14.77 9.48 -19.92
N ILE A 122 14.66 9.96 -21.16
CA ILE A 122 13.43 10.59 -21.67
C ILE A 122 12.27 9.59 -21.63
N ALA A 123 12.48 8.36 -22.10
CA ALA A 123 11.47 7.32 -22.07
C ALA A 123 11.08 6.95 -20.63
N GLU A 124 12.05 6.86 -19.72
CA GLU A 124 11.82 6.58 -18.30
C GLU A 124 11.02 7.70 -17.63
N ALA A 125 11.41 8.97 -17.80
CA ALA A 125 10.68 10.13 -17.26
C ALA A 125 9.22 10.15 -17.74
N ARG A 126 8.99 9.91 -19.04
CA ARG A 126 7.64 9.82 -19.61
C ARG A 126 6.85 8.66 -19.05
N SER A 127 7.49 7.51 -18.81
CA SER A 127 6.80 6.34 -18.24
C SER A 127 6.30 6.59 -16.81
N TYR A 128 7.09 7.28 -15.97
CA TYR A 128 6.65 7.69 -14.63
C TYR A 128 5.56 8.75 -14.68
N PHE A 129 5.65 9.72 -15.60
CA PHE A 129 4.61 10.72 -15.79
C PHE A 129 3.29 10.07 -16.21
N HIS A 130 3.34 9.13 -17.16
CA HIS A 130 2.17 8.35 -17.56
C HIS A 130 1.58 7.55 -16.39
N LEU A 131 2.44 6.89 -15.61
CA LEU A 131 2.01 6.16 -14.41
C LEU A 131 1.28 7.09 -13.41
N ALA A 132 1.80 8.29 -13.17
CA ALA A 132 1.14 9.28 -12.31
C ALA A 132 -0.27 9.62 -12.80
N GLN A 133 -0.46 9.78 -14.12
CA GLN A 133 -1.78 10.02 -14.72
C GLN A 133 -2.71 8.82 -14.54
N THR A 134 -2.23 7.60 -14.79
CA THR A 134 -3.01 6.37 -14.61
C THR A 134 -3.47 6.19 -13.16
N LEU A 135 -2.60 6.49 -12.20
CA LEU A 135 -2.89 6.37 -10.76
C LEU A 135 -3.95 7.36 -10.26
N LEU A 136 -4.13 8.49 -10.95
CA LEU A 136 -5.15 9.49 -10.65
C LEU A 136 -6.50 9.22 -11.33
N ALA A 137 -6.60 8.17 -12.17
CA ALA A 137 -7.84 7.82 -12.81
C ALA A 137 -8.88 7.36 -11.79
N GLU A 138 -10.09 7.92 -11.88
CA GLU A 138 -11.18 7.52 -11.01
C GLU A 138 -11.60 6.08 -11.28
N THR A 139 -11.62 5.27 -10.22
CA THR A 139 -12.11 3.88 -10.27
C THR A 139 -13.29 3.77 -9.32
N PRO A 140 -14.45 3.25 -9.77
CA PRO A 140 -15.60 3.08 -8.89
C PRO A 140 -15.28 2.05 -7.79
N PRO A 141 -15.77 2.25 -6.56
CA PRO A 141 -15.62 1.31 -5.46
C PRO A 141 -16.18 -0.06 -5.79
N ARG A 142 -15.50 -1.13 -5.36
CA ARG A 142 -15.93 -2.52 -5.64
C ARG A 142 -15.71 -3.42 -4.44
N LEU A 143 -16.79 -4.11 -4.06
CA LEU A 143 -16.72 -5.20 -3.08
C LEU A 143 -16.74 -6.56 -3.79
N VAL A 144 -15.78 -7.42 -3.49
CA VAL A 144 -15.75 -8.81 -3.93
C VAL A 144 -15.81 -9.73 -2.71
N ALA A 145 -16.94 -10.42 -2.55
CA ALA A 145 -17.13 -11.38 -1.46
C ALA A 145 -16.73 -12.79 -1.91
N ILE A 146 -15.78 -13.41 -1.20
CA ILE A 146 -15.32 -14.78 -1.48
C ILE A 146 -15.74 -15.70 -0.33
N GLY A 147 -16.71 -16.57 -0.60
CA GLY A 147 -17.25 -17.57 0.34
C GLY A 147 -16.80 -19.00 0.02
N GLY A 148 -16.84 -19.89 1.01
CA GLY A 148 -16.47 -21.31 0.83
C GLY A 148 -15.93 -21.97 2.09
N LEU A 149 -15.88 -23.31 2.08
CA LEU A 149 -15.42 -24.14 3.19
C LEU A 149 -13.96 -23.86 3.59
N SER A 150 -13.58 -24.20 4.82
CA SER A 150 -12.17 -24.11 5.25
C SER A 150 -11.28 -24.98 4.36
N GLY A 151 -10.11 -24.48 3.95
CA GLY A 151 -9.20 -25.19 3.05
C GLY A 151 -9.56 -25.16 1.55
N SER A 152 -10.65 -24.49 1.14
CA SER A 152 -11.07 -24.44 -0.27
C SER A 152 -10.29 -23.46 -1.16
N GLY A 153 -9.16 -22.92 -0.70
CA GLY A 153 -8.32 -22.00 -1.49
C GLY A 153 -8.81 -20.54 -1.58
N LYS A 154 -9.73 -20.09 -0.71
CA LYS A 154 -10.27 -18.71 -0.74
C LYS A 154 -9.19 -17.63 -0.69
N THR A 155 -8.27 -17.73 0.26
CA THR A 155 -7.17 -16.76 0.44
C THR A 155 -6.27 -16.75 -0.79
N THR A 156 -5.95 -17.93 -1.34
CA THR A 156 -5.16 -18.03 -2.58
C THR A 156 -5.83 -17.33 -3.75
N VAL A 157 -7.15 -17.48 -3.93
CA VAL A 157 -7.90 -16.78 -4.98
C VAL A 157 -7.96 -15.27 -4.71
N ALA A 158 -8.18 -14.86 -3.46
CA ALA A 158 -8.21 -13.45 -3.08
C ALA A 158 -6.87 -12.76 -3.38
N GLU A 159 -5.75 -13.34 -2.95
CA GLU A 159 -4.40 -12.81 -3.17
C GLU A 159 -4.03 -12.77 -4.66
N ALA A 160 -4.45 -13.76 -5.45
CA ALA A 160 -4.21 -13.77 -6.90
C ALA A 160 -5.00 -12.70 -7.67
N LEU A 161 -6.17 -12.32 -7.18
CA LEU A 161 -7.05 -11.34 -7.83
C LEU A 161 -6.86 -9.91 -7.31
N ALA A 162 -6.42 -9.73 -6.07
CA ALA A 162 -6.46 -8.43 -5.39
C ALA A 162 -5.73 -7.33 -6.16
N ALA A 163 -4.54 -7.61 -6.70
CA ALA A 163 -3.77 -6.64 -7.48
C ALA A 163 -4.46 -6.19 -8.78
N GLN A 164 -5.50 -6.88 -9.24
CA GLN A 164 -6.22 -6.60 -10.50
C GLN A 164 -7.56 -5.88 -10.28
N ILE A 165 -7.93 -5.61 -9.03
CA ILE A 165 -9.24 -5.03 -8.66
C ILE A 165 -9.03 -3.65 -8.06
N GLY A 166 -9.79 -2.67 -8.54
CA GLY A 166 -9.77 -1.31 -8.01
C GLY A 166 -8.60 -0.48 -8.55
N ALA A 167 -8.36 0.68 -7.92
CA ALA A 167 -7.21 1.51 -8.24
C ALA A 167 -5.91 0.86 -7.70
N PRO A 168 -4.75 1.10 -8.32
CA PRO A 168 -3.48 0.62 -7.78
C PRO A 168 -3.24 1.13 -6.34
N PRO A 169 -2.68 0.31 -5.44
CA PRO A 169 -2.03 -0.98 -5.68
C PRO A 169 -2.99 -2.18 -5.56
N GLY A 170 -4.25 -2.01 -5.94
CA GLY A 170 -5.27 -3.06 -5.97
C GLY A 170 -6.10 -3.12 -4.69
N ALA A 171 -6.89 -4.18 -4.56
CA ALA A 171 -7.88 -4.32 -3.49
C ALA A 171 -7.24 -4.57 -2.12
N ARG A 172 -7.87 -3.97 -1.09
CA ARG A 172 -7.67 -4.31 0.32
C ARG A 172 -8.38 -5.64 0.62
N ILE A 173 -7.65 -6.60 1.19
CA ILE A 173 -8.16 -7.92 1.56
C ILE A 173 -8.56 -7.92 3.03
N VAL A 174 -9.87 -7.99 3.29
CA VAL A 174 -10.41 -8.12 4.64
C VAL A 174 -10.85 -9.57 4.85
N GLU A 175 -10.09 -10.35 5.64
CA GLU A 175 -10.40 -11.76 5.87
C GLU A 175 -10.65 -12.14 7.33
N SER A 176 -11.60 -13.06 7.52
CA SER A 176 -12.09 -13.44 8.85
C SER A 176 -11.02 -14.03 9.78
N ASP A 177 -10.02 -14.74 9.25
CA ASP A 177 -9.01 -15.37 10.10
C ASP A 177 -7.97 -14.38 10.62
N ARG A 178 -7.56 -13.39 9.80
CA ARG A 178 -6.73 -12.27 10.25
C ARG A 178 -7.41 -11.44 11.31
N ILE A 179 -8.66 -11.03 11.07
CA ILE A 179 -9.43 -10.26 12.05
C ILE A 179 -9.58 -11.04 13.35
N ARG A 180 -9.87 -12.35 13.26
CA ARG A 180 -9.96 -13.20 14.46
C ARG A 180 -8.65 -13.22 15.24
N LYS A 181 -7.50 -13.31 14.56
CA LYS A 181 -6.17 -13.29 15.19
C LYS A 181 -5.84 -11.92 15.80
N ALA A 182 -6.15 -10.84 15.10
CA ALA A 182 -6.00 -9.48 15.62
C ALA A 182 -6.85 -9.26 16.88
N MET A 183 -8.10 -9.72 16.91
CA MET A 183 -8.98 -9.70 18.10
C MET A 183 -8.41 -10.52 19.29
N HIS A 184 -7.48 -11.42 19.04
CA HIS A 184 -6.77 -12.20 20.06
C HIS A 184 -5.37 -11.67 20.37
N GLY A 185 -4.92 -10.59 19.73
CA GLY A 185 -3.60 -9.99 19.93
C GLY A 185 -2.45 -10.89 19.50
N VAL A 186 -2.66 -11.74 18.48
CA VAL A 186 -1.65 -12.67 17.99
C VAL A 186 -1.33 -12.41 16.51
N ALA A 187 -0.11 -12.76 16.10
CA ALA A 187 0.33 -12.62 14.72
C ALA A 187 -0.55 -13.45 13.76
N ALA A 188 -0.65 -13.00 12.50
CA ALA A 188 -1.45 -13.64 11.45
C ALA A 188 -1.07 -15.11 11.19
N GLU A 189 0.14 -15.54 11.54
CA GLU A 189 0.59 -16.93 11.37
C GLU A 189 0.32 -17.82 12.60
N THR A 190 -0.20 -17.24 13.68
CA THR A 190 -0.45 -17.96 14.94
C THR A 190 -1.69 -18.85 14.85
N ARG A 191 -1.56 -20.13 15.21
CA ARG A 191 -2.72 -21.03 15.30
C ARG A 191 -3.58 -20.69 16.53
N LEU A 192 -4.87 -20.47 16.31
CA LEU A 192 -5.81 -20.18 17.38
C LEU A 192 -6.46 -21.47 17.96
N PRO A 193 -6.81 -21.48 19.25
CA PRO A 193 -7.55 -22.58 19.87
C PRO A 193 -9.03 -22.59 19.43
N ALA A 194 -9.70 -23.74 19.55
CA ALA A 194 -11.10 -23.92 19.13
C ALA A 194 -12.08 -22.89 19.74
N LYS A 195 -11.80 -22.38 20.94
CA LYS A 195 -12.60 -21.33 21.59
C LYS A 195 -12.71 -20.03 20.76
N ALA A 196 -11.73 -19.75 19.90
CA ALA A 196 -11.74 -18.59 19.01
C ALA A 196 -12.76 -18.70 17.87
N TYR A 197 -13.31 -19.89 17.64
CA TYR A 197 -14.26 -20.17 16.55
C TYR A 197 -15.70 -20.38 17.06
N ARG A 198 -15.98 -20.04 18.32
CA ARG A 198 -17.34 -20.11 18.88
C ARG A 198 -18.28 -19.14 18.15
N PRO A 199 -19.59 -19.44 18.05
CA PRO A 199 -20.56 -18.61 17.31
C PRO A 199 -20.51 -17.12 17.66
N GLY A 200 -20.49 -16.77 18.95
CA GLY A 200 -20.41 -15.37 19.37
C GLY A 200 -19.09 -14.66 19.05
N VAL A 201 -17.98 -15.39 18.83
CA VAL A 201 -16.73 -14.80 18.34
C VAL A 201 -16.83 -14.58 16.83
N SER A 202 -17.33 -15.58 16.10
CA SER A 202 -17.53 -15.48 14.64
C SER A 202 -18.45 -14.32 14.29
N GLU A 203 -19.55 -14.11 15.02
CA GLU A 203 -20.47 -12.99 14.79
C GLU A 203 -19.78 -11.63 14.95
N ARG A 204 -18.89 -11.47 15.95
CA ARG A 204 -18.09 -10.24 16.10
C ARG A 204 -17.11 -10.04 14.96
N VAL A 205 -16.45 -11.13 14.51
CA VAL A 205 -15.53 -11.08 13.37
C VAL A 205 -16.27 -10.63 12.11
N TYR A 206 -17.43 -11.20 11.81
CA TYR A 206 -18.21 -10.80 10.63
C TYR A 206 -18.74 -9.36 10.73
N ARG A 207 -19.14 -8.89 11.91
CA ARG A 207 -19.48 -7.49 12.13
C ARG A 207 -18.29 -6.56 11.85
N GLN A 208 -17.09 -6.95 12.27
CA GLN A 208 -15.87 -6.18 11.98
C GLN A 208 -15.54 -6.17 10.48
N ILE A 209 -15.71 -7.29 9.78
CA ILE A 209 -15.54 -7.35 8.31
C ILE A 209 -16.50 -6.38 7.63
N ALA A 210 -17.77 -6.40 8.00
CA ALA A 210 -18.79 -5.53 7.41
C ALA A 210 -18.45 -4.05 7.66
N TRP A 211 -18.08 -3.70 8.90
CA TRP A 211 -17.69 -2.34 9.24
C TRP A 211 -16.45 -1.85 8.46
N LEU A 212 -15.40 -2.67 8.35
CA LEU A 212 -14.21 -2.33 7.57
C LEU A 212 -14.53 -2.17 6.07
N ALA A 213 -15.34 -3.07 5.52
CA ALA A 213 -15.77 -2.97 4.13
C ALA A 213 -16.57 -1.70 3.87
N GLU A 214 -17.50 -1.34 4.76
CA GLU A 214 -18.26 -0.09 4.68
C GLU A 214 -17.36 1.14 4.75
N LEU A 215 -16.40 1.17 5.67
CA LEU A 215 -15.44 2.26 5.82
C LEU A 215 -14.63 2.48 4.53
N ILE A 216 -14.06 1.40 3.98
CA ILE A 216 -13.24 1.45 2.76
C ILE A 216 -14.08 1.90 1.55
N LEU A 217 -15.28 1.31 1.38
CA LEU A 217 -16.15 1.63 0.26
C LEU A 217 -16.67 3.08 0.31
N ALA A 218 -16.96 3.61 1.50
CA ALA A 218 -17.47 4.96 1.67
C ALA A 218 -16.45 6.04 1.26
N GLU A 219 -15.17 5.77 1.44
CA GLU A 219 -14.07 6.67 1.04
C GLU A 219 -13.68 6.51 -0.44
N GLY A 220 -14.15 5.45 -1.10
CA GLY A 220 -13.95 5.23 -2.53
C GLY A 220 -13.01 4.07 -2.88
N GLY A 221 -12.77 3.15 -1.95
CA GLY A 221 -11.90 1.98 -2.10
C GLY A 221 -12.53 0.74 -2.73
#